data_AF-E3H995-F1
#
_entry.id   AF-E3H995-F1
#
_cell.length_a   1.000
_cell.length_b   1.000
_cell.length_c   1.000
_cell.angle_alpha   90.00
_cell.angle_beta   90.00
_cell.angle_gamma   90.00
#
_symmetry.space_group_name_H-M   'P 1'
#
loop_
_entity.id
_entity.type
_entity.pdbx_description
1 polymer ?
#
loop_
_entity_poly.entity_id
_entity_poly.type
_entity_poly.pdbx_seq_one_letter_code
_entity_poly.pdbx_strand_id
1 'polypeptide(L)'
;MNRIVKKIELKHKGKNFIITHSYQNGSTSTIVEDSSGVEYPRQSRIFLREKAKQLGLYENGYLYNDGIEVDTHTYFRNIHKITPSGLKQGGILNNSDLYNVFKCGNSGGMRKSNTTNSLLIISDHTKSLYDDRWEEDVLYYTGMGQTGDQSLEFMQNKTLNESGKNGITVYLFEVFNAGEYTFRGEIKLVKNPFQEEQNDADGNSRRVWIFPLKLKTVEKEVRLKDLKNIIEKRENKIRKLSDEQLIKNIANSRKVSSKRNVETTTYERNQHVVEYAKRRAKGKCELCEEEAPFLTKDKQPYLEVHHIQWLSNGGEDSITNVAALCPNCHRKMHALDLEIDKSKLNEKVKGDFND
;
A
#
# COMPACT_ATOMS: atom_id res chain seq x y z
N MET A 1 -9.28 3.08 -26.23
CA MET A 1 -10.61 2.55 -25.92
C MET A 1 -10.70 2.36 -24.41
N ASN A 2 -11.17 3.37 -23.69
CA ASN A 2 -11.11 3.38 -22.22
C ASN A 2 -12.42 2.81 -21.67
N ARG A 3 -12.38 1.57 -21.16
CA ARG A 3 -13.45 0.99 -20.35
C ARG A 3 -13.09 1.20 -18.88
N ILE A 4 -13.68 2.18 -18.23
CA ILE A 4 -13.50 2.41 -16.79
C ILE A 4 -14.49 1.51 -16.07
N VAL A 5 -14.03 0.54 -15.29
CA VAL A 5 -14.89 -0.36 -14.51
C VAL A 5 -14.65 -0.11 -13.03
N LYS A 6 -15.69 0.28 -12.27
CA LYS A 6 -15.62 0.47 -10.81
C LYS A 6 -16.64 -0.43 -10.12
N LYS A 7 -16.23 -1.17 -9.09
CA LYS A 7 -17.07 -2.12 -8.36
C LYS A 7 -17.35 -1.62 -6.94
N ILE A 8 -18.58 -1.79 -6.47
CA ILE A 8 -18.98 -1.55 -5.08
C ILE A 8 -19.60 -2.85 -4.57
N GLU A 9 -19.10 -3.36 -3.45
CA GLU A 9 -19.67 -4.51 -2.76
C GLU A 9 -20.68 -4.02 -1.72
N LEU A 10 -21.88 -4.58 -1.76
CA LEU A 10 -22.97 -4.29 -0.84
C LEU A 10 -23.41 -5.58 -0.16
N LYS A 11 -23.75 -5.49 1.11
CA LYS A 11 -24.37 -6.57 1.87
C LYS A 11 -25.78 -6.14 2.22
N HIS A 12 -26.75 -7.01 1.93
CA HIS A 12 -28.14 -6.75 2.25
C HIS A 12 -28.86 -8.03 2.60
N LYS A 13 -29.46 -8.06 3.81
CA LYS A 13 -30.26 -9.19 4.32
C LYS A 13 -29.51 -10.53 4.19
N GLY A 14 -28.23 -10.53 4.52
CA GLY A 14 -27.37 -11.72 4.49
C GLY A 14 -26.88 -12.16 3.11
N LYS A 15 -27.15 -11.40 2.04
CA LYS A 15 -26.61 -11.65 0.69
C LYS A 15 -25.60 -10.56 0.30
N ASN A 16 -24.59 -10.94 -0.48
CA ASN A 16 -23.63 -9.99 -1.04
C ASN A 16 -24.00 -9.68 -2.49
N PHE A 17 -23.83 -8.42 -2.87
CA PHE A 17 -24.07 -7.90 -4.19
C PHE A 17 -22.85 -7.11 -4.66
N ILE A 18 -22.53 -7.18 -5.94
CA ILE A 18 -21.45 -6.41 -6.58
C ILE A 18 -22.09 -5.51 -7.61
N ILE A 19 -21.96 -4.20 -7.42
CA ILE A 19 -22.39 -3.21 -8.41
C ILE A 19 -21.18 -2.78 -9.23
N THR A 20 -21.17 -3.15 -10.50
CA THR A 20 -20.13 -2.82 -11.46
C THR A 20 -20.58 -1.68 -12.38
N HIS A 21 -20.00 -0.49 -12.23
CA HIS A 21 -20.22 0.63 -13.13
C HIS A 21 -19.15 0.65 -14.23
N SER A 22 -19.55 0.59 -15.50
CA SER A 22 -18.63 0.73 -16.63
C SER A 22 -18.90 2.01 -17.42
N TYR A 23 -17.84 2.74 -17.81
CA TYR A 23 -17.92 3.84 -18.77
C TYR A 23 -17.14 3.48 -20.03
N GLN A 24 -17.80 3.56 -21.19
CA GLN A 24 -17.21 3.30 -22.49
C GLN A 24 -17.82 4.24 -23.54
N ASN A 25 -16.98 4.98 -24.25
CA ASN A 25 -17.37 5.83 -25.38
C ASN A 25 -18.55 6.79 -25.10
N GLY A 26 -18.56 7.48 -23.96
CA GLY A 26 -19.67 8.40 -23.60
C GLY A 26 -20.87 7.71 -22.96
N SER A 27 -20.92 6.37 -22.94
CA SER A 27 -22.02 5.60 -22.37
C SER A 27 -21.67 5.02 -21.01
N THR A 28 -22.63 5.05 -20.08
CA THR A 28 -22.52 4.46 -18.74
C THR A 28 -23.38 3.20 -18.65
N SER A 29 -22.77 2.07 -18.25
CA SER A 29 -23.47 0.85 -17.87
C SER A 29 -23.28 0.58 -16.38
N THR A 30 -24.27 -0.07 -15.78
CA THR A 30 -24.21 -0.51 -14.38
C THR A 30 -24.80 -1.91 -14.35
N ILE A 31 -24.01 -2.86 -13.86
CA ILE A 31 -24.38 -4.26 -13.70
C ILE A 31 -24.44 -4.50 -12.20
N VAL A 32 -25.44 -5.25 -11.75
CA VAL A 32 -25.48 -5.76 -10.38
C VAL A 32 -25.36 -7.27 -10.48
N GLU A 33 -24.49 -7.85 -9.69
CA GLU A 33 -24.27 -9.29 -9.56
C GLU A 33 -24.59 -9.69 -8.12
N ASP A 34 -25.20 -10.84 -7.89
CA ASP A 34 -25.24 -11.41 -6.55
C ASP A 34 -24.06 -12.35 -6.29
N SER A 35 -23.94 -12.83 -5.06
CA SER A 35 -22.87 -13.76 -4.64
C SER A 35 -22.84 -15.10 -5.38
N SER A 36 -23.88 -15.43 -6.16
CA SER A 36 -23.93 -16.63 -7.00
C SER A 36 -23.48 -16.36 -8.44
N GLY A 37 -23.05 -15.14 -8.75
CA GLY A 37 -22.58 -14.74 -10.07
C GLY A 37 -23.71 -14.50 -11.07
N VAL A 38 -24.96 -14.44 -10.61
CA VAL A 38 -26.10 -14.09 -11.47
C VAL A 38 -25.99 -12.59 -11.79
N GLU A 39 -25.60 -12.30 -13.02
CA GLU A 39 -25.62 -10.93 -13.53
C GLU A 39 -27.07 -10.48 -13.77
N TYR A 40 -27.37 -9.26 -13.36
CA TYR A 40 -28.61 -8.57 -13.70
C TYR A 40 -28.30 -7.44 -14.69
N PRO A 41 -28.01 -7.76 -15.98
CA PRO A 41 -27.70 -6.76 -16.99
C PRO A 41 -28.94 -5.95 -17.42
N ARG A 42 -28.69 -4.83 -18.08
CA ARG A 42 -29.67 -3.77 -18.36
C ARG A 42 -30.37 -3.97 -19.71
N GLN A 43 -31.70 -3.80 -19.75
CA GLN A 43 -32.39 -3.26 -20.94
C GLN A 43 -32.89 -1.81 -20.76
N SER A 44 -33.02 -1.28 -19.52
CA SER A 44 -33.16 0.18 -19.29
C SER A 44 -32.80 0.57 -17.85
N ARG A 45 -32.40 1.83 -17.60
CA ARG A 45 -31.98 2.34 -16.26
C ARG A 45 -33.11 2.29 -15.22
N ILE A 46 -34.34 2.22 -15.72
CA ILE A 46 -35.60 2.20 -14.96
C ILE A 46 -35.79 0.80 -14.35
N PHE A 47 -35.55 -0.26 -15.14
CA PHE A 47 -35.69 -1.65 -14.69
C PHE A 47 -34.75 -2.02 -13.52
N LEU A 48 -33.50 -1.55 -13.55
CA LEU A 48 -32.54 -1.75 -12.45
C LEU A 48 -32.96 -1.03 -11.16
N ARG A 49 -33.51 0.19 -11.26
CA ARG A 49 -34.01 0.94 -10.10
C ARG A 49 -35.24 0.29 -9.50
N GLU A 50 -36.15 -0.21 -10.32
CA GLU A 50 -37.35 -0.94 -9.88
C GLU A 50 -36.97 -2.23 -9.12
N LYS A 51 -35.98 -2.97 -9.61
CA LYS A 51 -35.51 -4.19 -8.94
C LYS A 51 -34.70 -3.92 -7.68
N ALA A 52 -33.89 -2.86 -7.65
CA ALA A 52 -33.23 -2.38 -6.44
C ALA A 52 -34.24 -1.91 -5.37
N LYS A 53 -35.36 -1.30 -5.78
CA LYS A 53 -36.51 -1.01 -4.90
C LYS A 53 -37.14 -2.30 -4.36
N GLN A 54 -37.40 -3.30 -5.22
CA GLN A 54 -37.94 -4.60 -4.81
C GLN A 54 -37.03 -5.34 -3.81
N LEU A 55 -35.71 -5.19 -3.93
CA LEU A 55 -34.73 -5.77 -3.03
C LEU A 55 -34.52 -4.96 -1.73
N GLY A 56 -35.16 -3.79 -1.57
CA GLY A 56 -34.98 -2.91 -0.40
C GLY A 56 -33.65 -2.14 -0.37
N LEU A 57 -32.99 -2.02 -1.51
CA LEU A 57 -31.67 -1.39 -1.69
C LEU A 57 -31.75 0.05 -2.17
N TYR A 58 -32.94 0.54 -2.53
CA TYR A 58 -33.12 1.87 -3.11
C TYR A 58 -34.39 2.55 -2.58
N GLU A 59 -34.21 3.64 -1.86
CA GLU A 59 -35.30 4.41 -1.24
C GLU A 59 -35.01 5.91 -1.38
N ASN A 60 -36.04 6.75 -1.59
CA ASN A 60 -35.91 8.21 -1.68
C ASN A 60 -34.85 8.76 -2.65
N GLY A 61 -34.46 7.99 -3.68
CA GLY A 61 -33.46 8.40 -4.67
C GLY A 61 -32.03 7.94 -4.38
N TYR A 62 -31.79 7.27 -3.25
CA TYR A 62 -30.47 6.86 -2.78
C TYR A 62 -30.35 5.34 -2.63
N LEU A 63 -29.12 4.83 -2.77
CA LEU A 63 -28.77 3.43 -2.56
C LEU A 63 -28.50 3.21 -1.07
N TYR A 64 -28.90 2.07 -0.52
CA TYR A 64 -28.70 1.73 0.89
C TYR A 64 -27.96 0.40 1.02
N ASN A 65 -27.02 0.33 1.97
CA ASN A 65 -26.28 -0.86 2.37
C ASN A 65 -26.64 -1.20 3.81
N ASP A 66 -27.37 -2.30 4.03
CA ASP A 66 -27.91 -2.64 5.36
C ASP A 66 -28.55 -1.45 6.12
N GLY A 67 -29.35 -0.64 5.41
CA GLY A 67 -30.06 0.51 5.99
C GLY A 67 -29.24 1.80 6.10
N ILE A 68 -27.97 1.79 5.71
CA ILE A 68 -27.11 2.97 5.66
C ILE A 68 -27.11 3.53 4.24
N GLU A 69 -27.43 4.82 4.09
CA GLU A 69 -27.37 5.49 2.79
C GLU A 69 -25.93 5.45 2.25
N VAL A 70 -25.76 4.84 1.09
CA VAL A 70 -24.54 4.89 0.30
C VAL A 70 -24.69 6.04 -0.68
N ASP A 71 -24.04 7.15 -0.36
CA ASP A 71 -24.05 8.35 -1.18
C ASP A 71 -23.19 8.21 -2.45
N THR A 72 -23.66 7.32 -3.31
CA THR A 72 -23.14 7.07 -4.65
C THR A 72 -23.28 8.33 -5.52
N HIS A 73 -24.30 9.15 -5.28
CA HIS A 73 -24.59 10.33 -6.08
C HIS A 73 -23.55 11.44 -5.84
N THR A 74 -23.17 11.69 -4.60
CA THR A 74 -22.15 12.66 -4.20
C THR A 74 -20.74 12.16 -4.50
N TYR A 75 -20.46 10.85 -4.31
CA TYR A 75 -19.18 10.26 -4.69
C TYR A 75 -18.84 10.45 -6.18
N PHE A 76 -19.82 10.23 -7.08
CA PHE A 76 -19.62 10.41 -8.51
C PHE A 76 -19.73 11.87 -8.98
N ARG A 77 -20.53 12.74 -8.33
CA ARG A 77 -20.59 14.18 -8.64
C ARG A 77 -19.37 14.97 -8.18
N ASN A 78 -18.73 14.57 -7.09
CA ASN A 78 -17.66 15.35 -6.48
C ASN A 78 -16.25 14.99 -6.96
N ILE A 79 -16.06 13.93 -7.76
CA ILE A 79 -14.74 13.62 -8.35
C ILE A 79 -14.19 14.78 -9.20
N HIS A 80 -15.07 15.55 -9.85
CA HIS A 80 -14.69 16.77 -10.58
C HIS A 80 -14.49 18.01 -9.68
N LYS A 81 -14.75 17.88 -8.38
CA LYS A 81 -14.55 18.92 -7.34
C LYS A 81 -13.40 18.61 -6.38
N ILE A 82 -12.75 17.45 -6.51
CA ILE A 82 -11.55 17.14 -5.72
C ILE A 82 -10.44 18.06 -6.20
N THR A 83 -10.04 18.99 -5.33
CA THR A 83 -8.84 19.80 -5.49
C THR A 83 -7.62 19.00 -5.01
N PRO A 84 -6.39 19.39 -5.40
CA PRO A 84 -5.18 18.80 -4.84
C PRO A 84 -5.16 18.72 -3.30
N SER A 85 -5.71 19.74 -2.63
CA SER A 85 -5.84 19.81 -1.17
C SER A 85 -6.85 18.82 -0.57
N GLY A 86 -7.76 18.27 -1.37
CA GLY A 86 -8.75 17.29 -0.92
C GLY A 86 -8.29 15.83 -1.03
N LEU A 87 -7.09 15.58 -1.55
CA LEU A 87 -6.54 14.23 -1.68
C LEU A 87 -5.96 13.75 -0.34
N LYS A 88 -6.32 12.52 0.04
CA LYS A 88 -5.77 11.84 1.22
C LYS A 88 -4.60 10.93 0.83
N GLN A 89 -3.56 10.87 1.67
CA GLN A 89 -2.44 9.95 1.47
C GLN A 89 -2.95 8.51 1.34
N GLY A 90 -2.38 7.74 0.41
CA GLY A 90 -2.83 6.38 0.07
C GLY A 90 -4.00 6.32 -0.93
N GLY A 91 -4.62 7.45 -1.27
CA GLY A 91 -5.66 7.50 -2.30
C GLY A 91 -5.12 7.08 -3.67
N ILE A 92 -5.87 6.24 -4.39
CA ILE A 92 -5.48 5.73 -5.71
C ILE A 92 -6.26 6.47 -6.79
N LEU A 93 -5.54 7.01 -7.77
CA LEU A 93 -6.06 7.73 -8.92
C LEU A 93 -5.71 6.98 -10.21
N ASN A 94 -6.53 7.15 -11.25
CA ASN A 94 -6.12 6.79 -12.61
C ASN A 94 -5.60 8.02 -13.38
N ASN A 95 -5.10 7.80 -14.60
CA ASN A 95 -4.52 8.88 -15.42
C ASN A 95 -5.51 10.02 -15.73
N SER A 96 -6.79 9.70 -15.98
CA SER A 96 -7.82 10.71 -16.20
C SER A 96 -8.13 11.48 -14.90
N ASP A 97 -8.09 10.83 -13.75
CA ASP A 97 -8.28 11.50 -12.47
C ASP A 97 -7.16 12.53 -12.23
N LEU A 98 -5.89 12.17 -12.50
CA LEU A 98 -4.76 13.11 -12.42
C LEU A 98 -4.97 14.34 -13.31
N TYR A 99 -5.34 14.12 -14.58
CA TYR A 99 -5.66 15.21 -15.50
C TYR A 99 -6.80 16.08 -14.97
N ASN A 100 -7.87 15.47 -14.48
CA ASN A 100 -9.06 16.19 -14.04
C ASN A 100 -8.82 17.02 -12.78
N VAL A 101 -8.08 16.48 -11.81
CA VAL A 101 -7.77 17.13 -10.53
C VAL A 101 -6.70 18.20 -10.69
N PHE A 102 -5.59 17.88 -11.38
CA PHE A 102 -4.44 18.77 -11.43
C PHE A 102 -4.37 19.62 -12.69
N LYS A 103 -5.10 19.28 -13.75
CA LYS A 103 -5.01 19.92 -15.09
C LYS A 103 -3.60 19.86 -15.69
N CYS A 104 -2.85 18.79 -15.38
CA CYS A 104 -1.49 18.56 -15.90
C CYS A 104 -1.51 17.79 -17.22
N GLY A 105 -0.33 17.54 -17.81
CA GLY A 105 -0.20 16.63 -18.97
C GLY A 105 -0.63 15.18 -18.66
N ASN A 106 -0.92 14.41 -19.71
CA ASN A 106 -1.44 13.03 -19.61
C ASN A 106 -0.36 11.94 -19.56
N SER A 107 0.92 12.28 -19.68
CA SER A 107 2.04 11.34 -19.72
C SER A 107 3.30 11.96 -19.12
N GLY A 108 4.32 11.13 -18.90
CA GLY A 108 5.61 11.54 -18.33
C GLY A 108 5.72 11.34 -16.82
N GLY A 109 6.97 11.30 -16.34
CA GLY A 109 7.34 11.19 -14.92
C GLY A 109 7.18 12.50 -14.15
N MET A 110 7.48 13.63 -14.78
CA MET A 110 7.24 14.97 -14.23
C MET A 110 6.11 15.65 -14.99
N ARG A 111 5.02 16.03 -14.31
CA ARG A 111 3.85 16.64 -14.95
C ARG A 111 3.52 17.98 -14.30
N LYS A 112 3.94 19.06 -14.94
CA LYS A 112 3.64 20.42 -14.48
C LYS A 112 2.21 20.81 -14.85
N SER A 113 1.53 21.53 -13.96
CA SER A 113 0.30 22.26 -14.22
C SER A 113 0.45 23.71 -13.80
N ASN A 114 0.22 24.63 -14.74
CA ASN A 114 0.17 26.05 -14.43
C ASN A 114 -1.17 26.42 -13.75
N THR A 115 -2.27 25.72 -14.10
CA THR A 115 -3.62 26.01 -13.58
C THR A 115 -3.72 25.78 -12.09
N THR A 116 -3.11 24.72 -11.58
CA THR A 116 -3.10 24.40 -10.14
C THR A 116 -1.78 24.79 -9.47
N ASN A 117 -0.89 25.48 -10.20
CA ASN A 117 0.48 25.80 -9.78
C ASN A 117 1.19 24.62 -9.09
N SER A 118 1.19 23.47 -9.76
CA SER A 118 1.67 22.22 -9.19
C SER A 118 2.60 21.45 -10.13
N LEU A 119 3.47 20.64 -9.55
CA LEU A 119 4.31 19.67 -10.26
C LEU A 119 4.07 18.28 -9.66
N LEU A 120 3.61 17.35 -10.49
CA LEU A 120 3.47 15.96 -10.09
C LEU A 120 4.76 15.22 -10.43
N ILE A 121 5.30 14.51 -9.44
CA ILE A 121 6.37 13.54 -9.58
C ILE A 121 5.75 12.15 -9.53
N ILE A 122 5.86 11.43 -10.64
CA ILE A 122 5.41 10.06 -10.80
C ILE A 122 6.64 9.16 -10.74
N SER A 123 6.77 8.40 -9.65
CA SER A 123 7.75 7.33 -9.54
C SER A 123 7.10 6.01 -9.92
N ASP A 124 7.46 5.49 -11.10
CA ASP A 124 6.81 4.34 -11.73
C ASP A 124 7.64 3.07 -11.55
N HIS A 125 7.30 2.28 -10.54
CA HIS A 125 7.99 1.03 -10.20
C HIS A 125 7.67 -0.13 -11.15
N THR A 126 6.78 0.08 -12.12
CA THR A 126 6.44 -0.94 -13.13
C THR A 126 7.39 -0.92 -14.32
N LYS A 127 8.10 0.19 -14.53
CA LYS A 127 9.03 0.40 -15.65
C LYS A 127 10.46 0.33 -15.17
N SER A 128 11.33 -0.27 -15.99
CA SER A 128 12.76 -0.41 -15.71
C SER A 128 13.62 0.77 -16.18
N LEU A 129 12.99 1.83 -16.70
CA LEU A 129 13.70 2.92 -17.39
C LEU A 129 14.38 3.91 -16.42
N TYR A 130 14.01 3.93 -15.14
CA TYR A 130 14.58 4.85 -14.16
C TYR A 130 14.78 4.16 -12.82
N ASP A 131 15.99 4.27 -12.26
CA ASP A 131 16.37 3.73 -10.94
C ASP A 131 16.03 4.72 -9.83
N ASP A 132 14.77 5.14 -9.75
CA ASP A 132 14.29 5.88 -8.59
C ASP A 132 14.50 5.03 -7.33
N ARG A 133 15.25 5.56 -6.36
CA ARG A 133 15.57 4.82 -5.14
C ARG A 133 15.16 5.60 -3.90
N TRP A 134 14.76 4.85 -2.90
CA TRP A 134 14.60 5.37 -1.55
C TRP A 134 15.86 5.06 -0.74
N GLU A 135 16.46 6.09 -0.15
CA GLU A 135 17.39 5.92 0.97
C GLU A 135 16.75 6.58 2.19
N GLU A 136 16.50 5.79 3.22
CA GLU A 136 15.81 6.19 4.45
C GLU A 136 14.39 6.73 4.18
N ASP A 137 14.22 8.05 4.18
CA ASP A 137 12.98 8.75 3.86
C ASP A 137 13.14 9.80 2.75
N VAL A 138 14.25 9.71 2.03
CA VAL A 138 14.56 10.54 0.87
C VAL A 138 14.43 9.68 -0.39
N LEU A 139 13.59 10.14 -1.32
CA LEU A 139 13.49 9.63 -2.68
C LEU A 139 14.54 10.33 -3.53
N TYR A 140 15.46 9.57 -4.11
CA TYR A 140 16.41 10.03 -5.10
C TYR A 140 15.78 9.79 -6.47
N TYR A 141 15.11 10.83 -6.97
CA TYR A 141 14.32 10.79 -8.20
C TYR A 141 15.17 11.15 -9.41
N THR A 142 15.09 10.37 -10.48
CA THR A 142 15.84 10.67 -11.71
C THR A 142 15.14 11.73 -12.55
N GLY A 143 15.92 12.70 -13.05
CA GLY A 143 15.46 13.81 -13.86
C GLY A 143 14.80 13.39 -15.17
N MET A 144 14.12 14.33 -15.82
CA MET A 144 13.56 14.16 -17.16
C MET A 144 14.67 14.25 -18.23
N GLY A 145 14.47 13.47 -19.30
CA GLY A 145 15.32 13.38 -20.49
C GLY A 145 15.69 11.93 -20.72
N GLN A 146 15.27 11.32 -21.84
CA GLN A 146 15.41 9.88 -22.09
C GLN A 146 16.69 9.48 -22.82
N THR A 147 17.27 10.40 -23.58
CA THR A 147 18.46 10.17 -24.42
C THR A 147 19.52 11.23 -24.12
N GLY A 148 20.79 10.82 -24.14
CA GLY A 148 21.93 11.69 -23.85
C GLY A 148 21.96 12.26 -22.43
N ASP A 149 22.96 13.10 -22.18
CA ASP A 149 23.18 13.76 -20.89
C ASP A 149 22.05 14.74 -20.55
N GLN A 150 21.56 14.63 -19.32
CA GLN A 150 20.51 15.51 -18.81
C GLN A 150 21.06 16.88 -18.40
N SER A 151 20.19 17.89 -18.50
CA SER A 151 20.46 19.25 -18.03
C SER A 151 19.47 19.67 -16.94
N LEU A 152 19.94 20.41 -15.93
CA LEU A 152 19.07 21.04 -14.93
C LEU A 152 18.18 22.12 -15.55
N GLU A 153 18.63 22.80 -16.60
CA GLU A 153 17.86 23.86 -17.26
C GLU A 153 16.76 23.32 -18.18
N PHE A 154 16.72 22.00 -18.37
CA PHE A 154 15.76 21.35 -19.26
C PHE A 154 14.38 21.20 -18.61
N MET A 155 13.37 21.90 -19.16
CA MET A 155 11.95 21.64 -18.90
C MET A 155 11.58 21.58 -17.39
N GLN A 156 11.07 20.43 -16.92
CA GLN A 156 10.66 20.26 -15.53
C GLN A 156 11.83 20.03 -14.56
N ASN A 157 13.03 19.69 -15.05
CA ASN A 157 14.23 19.63 -14.19
C ASN A 157 14.47 21.00 -13.55
N LYS A 158 14.34 22.07 -14.35
CA LYS A 158 14.46 23.45 -13.88
C LYS A 158 13.40 23.79 -12.85
N THR A 159 12.15 23.43 -13.17
CA THR A 159 11.01 23.69 -12.28
C THR A 159 11.18 22.99 -10.91
N LEU A 160 11.67 21.75 -10.90
CA LEU A 160 11.91 20.99 -9.67
C LEU A 160 13.13 21.53 -8.91
N ASN A 161 14.21 21.87 -9.60
CA ASN A 161 15.41 22.48 -8.99
C ASN A 161 15.08 23.79 -8.27
N GLU A 162 14.21 24.61 -8.87
CA GLU A 162 13.78 25.90 -8.34
C GLU A 162 12.57 25.83 -7.40
N SER A 163 12.05 24.63 -7.12
CA SER A 163 10.77 24.43 -6.40
C SER A 163 10.75 25.04 -4.99
N GLY A 164 11.91 25.19 -4.35
CA GLY A 164 12.02 25.87 -3.05
C GLY A 164 11.86 27.40 -3.11
N LYS A 165 11.85 28.00 -4.31
CA LYS A 165 11.85 29.45 -4.52
C LYS A 165 10.74 29.95 -5.43
N ASN A 166 10.28 29.12 -6.37
CA ASN A 166 9.31 29.52 -7.39
C ASN A 166 7.82 29.38 -6.95
N GLY A 167 7.57 28.93 -5.72
CA GLY A 167 6.22 28.83 -5.15
C GLY A 167 5.37 27.67 -5.69
N ILE A 168 5.93 26.74 -6.47
CA ILE A 168 5.19 25.58 -6.98
C ILE A 168 5.00 24.52 -5.89
N THR A 169 3.82 23.91 -5.81
CA THR A 169 3.61 22.75 -4.92
C THR A 169 3.97 21.46 -5.64
N VAL A 170 4.85 20.65 -5.05
CA VAL A 170 5.29 19.38 -5.62
C VAL A 170 4.58 18.22 -4.93
N TYR A 171 3.91 17.37 -5.71
CA TYR A 171 3.17 16.21 -5.22
C TYR A 171 3.81 14.92 -5.72
N LEU A 172 3.89 13.91 -4.85
CA LEU A 172 4.41 12.59 -5.20
C LEU A 172 3.26 11.59 -5.42
N PHE A 173 3.38 10.86 -6.52
CA PHE A 173 2.60 9.67 -6.82
C PHE A 173 3.54 8.50 -7.08
N GLU A 174 3.20 7.33 -6.53
CA GLU A 174 3.89 6.09 -6.85
C GLU A 174 2.97 5.15 -7.63
N VAL A 175 3.52 4.51 -8.66
CA VAL A 175 2.80 3.54 -9.51
C VAL A 175 3.39 2.16 -9.27
N PHE A 176 2.57 1.27 -8.69
CA PHE A 176 2.95 -0.13 -8.42
C PHE A 176 2.24 -1.11 -9.34
N ASN A 177 1.05 -0.72 -9.81
CA ASN A 177 0.29 -1.40 -10.83
C ASN A 177 0.11 -0.41 -11.98
N ALA A 178 0.27 -0.87 -13.23
CA ALA A 178 0.15 0.00 -14.38
C ALA A 178 -1.22 0.70 -14.39
N GLY A 179 -1.21 2.04 -14.40
CA GLY A 179 -2.43 2.86 -14.41
C GLY A 179 -3.00 3.24 -13.04
N GLU A 180 -2.44 2.72 -11.94
CA GLU A 180 -2.82 3.07 -10.56
C GLU A 180 -1.78 4.00 -9.93
N TYR A 181 -2.17 5.25 -9.72
CA TYR A 181 -1.32 6.31 -9.17
C TYR A 181 -1.67 6.53 -7.71
N THR A 182 -0.83 6.03 -6.80
CA THR A 182 -1.04 6.16 -5.35
C THR A 182 -0.51 7.51 -4.89
N PHE A 183 -1.38 8.37 -4.37
CA PHE A 183 -1.01 9.68 -3.84
C PHE A 183 -0.24 9.53 -2.53
N ARG A 184 0.97 10.10 -2.47
CA ARG A 184 1.81 10.09 -1.27
C ARG A 184 1.75 11.38 -0.48
N GLY A 185 1.36 12.49 -1.10
CA GLY A 185 1.34 13.80 -0.47
C GLY A 185 2.34 14.77 -1.09
N GLU A 186 2.48 15.91 -0.42
CA GLU A 186 3.44 16.95 -0.81
C GLU A 186 4.87 16.52 -0.48
N ILE A 187 5.78 16.78 -1.41
CA ILE A 187 7.21 16.57 -1.26
C ILE A 187 7.98 17.88 -1.43
N LYS A 188 9.22 17.88 -0.96
CA LYS A 188 10.17 19.00 -1.14
C LYS A 188 11.55 18.49 -1.49
N LEU A 189 12.30 19.28 -2.25
CA LEU A 189 13.73 19.08 -2.46
C LEU A 189 14.47 19.33 -1.13
N VAL A 190 15.28 18.37 -0.69
CA VAL A 190 15.98 18.42 0.62
C VAL A 190 17.49 18.50 0.53
N LYS A 191 18.07 18.23 -0.64
CA LYS A 191 19.50 18.40 -0.92
C LYS A 191 19.66 18.96 -2.33
N ASN A 192 20.84 19.50 -2.62
CA ASN A 192 21.16 19.94 -3.98
C ASN A 192 21.10 18.74 -4.95
N PRO A 193 20.48 18.90 -6.13
CA PRO A 193 20.56 17.90 -7.17
C PRO A 193 22.02 17.63 -7.56
N PHE A 194 22.31 16.40 -7.96
CA PHE A 194 23.66 15.97 -8.37
C PHE A 194 23.57 15.01 -9.54
N GLN A 195 24.70 14.70 -10.18
CA GLN A 195 24.72 13.80 -11.34
C GLN A 195 25.16 12.39 -10.97
N GLU A 196 24.55 11.40 -11.63
CA GLU A 196 24.98 10.00 -11.62
C GLU A 196 25.12 9.50 -13.07
N GLU A 197 25.89 8.42 -13.26
CA GLU A 197 25.86 7.65 -14.51
C GLU A 197 24.78 6.58 -14.45
N GLN A 198 23.96 6.53 -15.49
CA GLN A 198 22.94 5.51 -15.71
C GLN A 198 22.92 5.15 -17.20
N ASN A 199 22.42 3.97 -17.54
CA ASN A 199 22.17 3.62 -18.92
C ASN A 199 20.92 4.36 -19.44
N ASP A 200 20.95 4.81 -20.68
CA ASP A 200 19.77 5.33 -21.37
C ASP A 200 18.84 4.20 -21.85
N ALA A 201 17.78 4.57 -22.57
CA ALA A 201 16.82 3.61 -23.11
C ALA A 201 17.44 2.61 -24.11
N ASP A 202 18.59 2.95 -24.71
CA ASP A 202 19.33 2.14 -25.68
C ASP A 202 20.49 1.37 -25.02
N GLY A 203 20.68 1.50 -23.70
CA GLY A 203 21.71 0.82 -22.93
C GLY A 203 23.05 1.55 -22.86
N ASN A 204 23.15 2.78 -23.37
CA ASN A 204 24.38 3.56 -23.37
C ASN A 204 24.55 4.35 -22.06
N SER A 205 25.77 4.40 -21.53
CA SER A 205 26.06 5.21 -20.33
C SER A 205 25.85 6.69 -20.60
N ARG A 206 25.17 7.39 -19.68
CA ARG A 206 24.90 8.82 -19.74
C ARG A 206 24.80 9.45 -18.35
N ARG A 207 25.00 10.76 -18.28
CA ARG A 207 24.85 11.54 -17.05
C ARG A 207 23.40 11.94 -16.85
N VAL A 208 22.81 11.53 -15.74
CA VAL A 208 21.46 11.91 -15.33
C VAL A 208 21.50 12.79 -14.09
N TRP A 209 20.49 13.64 -13.92
CA TRP A 209 20.33 14.44 -12.70
C TRP A 209 19.47 13.70 -11.69
N ILE A 210 19.91 13.67 -10.44
CA ILE A 210 19.21 13.07 -9.32
C ILE A 210 18.71 14.16 -8.40
N PHE A 211 17.42 14.11 -8.07
CA PHE A 211 16.73 15.06 -7.20
C PHE A 211 16.39 14.38 -5.87
N PRO A 212 17.04 14.77 -4.75
CA PRO A 212 16.71 14.22 -3.43
C PRO A 212 15.44 14.88 -2.85
N LEU A 213 14.34 14.13 -2.79
CA LEU A 213 13.00 14.58 -2.44
C LEU A 213 12.50 13.92 -1.16
N LYS A 214 11.79 14.65 -0.29
CA LYS A 214 11.24 14.12 0.96
C LYS A 214 9.80 14.59 1.17
N LEU A 215 8.95 13.71 1.71
CA LEU A 215 7.58 14.06 2.09
C LEU A 215 7.58 15.16 3.16
N LYS A 216 6.68 16.14 3.03
CA LYS A 216 6.49 17.19 4.04
C LYS A 216 5.85 16.64 5.32
N THR A 217 4.90 15.71 5.17
CA THR A 217 4.22 15.03 6.27
C THR A 217 4.26 13.52 6.04
N VAL A 218 4.66 12.76 7.06
CA VAL A 218 4.70 11.30 7.02
C VAL A 218 3.58 10.78 7.90
N GLU A 219 2.47 10.33 7.33
CA GLU A 219 1.52 9.51 8.07
C GLU A 219 2.11 8.09 8.20
N LYS A 220 2.42 7.67 9.44
CA LYS A 220 3.18 6.45 9.74
C LYS A 220 2.49 5.17 9.25
N GLU A 221 1.16 5.11 9.30
CA GLU A 221 0.40 3.89 8.98
C GLU A 221 0.36 3.56 7.48
N VAL A 222 0.21 4.59 6.62
CA VAL A 222 0.17 4.43 5.17
C VAL A 222 1.50 3.87 4.66
N ARG A 223 2.62 4.38 5.19
CA ARG A 223 3.98 4.00 4.78
C ARG A 223 4.27 2.50 4.96
N LEU A 224 3.77 1.87 6.01
CA LEU A 224 4.03 0.47 6.36
C LEU A 224 3.23 -0.54 5.51
N LYS A 225 1.94 -0.28 5.32
CA LYS A 225 1.05 -1.17 4.55
C LYS A 225 1.48 -1.22 3.08
N ASP A 226 1.80 -0.07 2.50
CA ASP A 226 2.24 -0.01 1.11
C ASP A 226 3.60 -0.67 0.90
N LEU A 227 4.54 -0.49 1.84
CA LEU A 227 5.84 -1.16 1.79
C LEU A 227 5.72 -2.69 1.71
N LYS A 228 4.86 -3.28 2.53
CA LYS A 228 4.64 -4.73 2.51
C LYS A 228 4.06 -5.19 1.17
N ASN A 229 3.03 -4.51 0.68
CA ASN A 229 2.41 -4.83 -0.62
C ASN A 229 3.40 -4.69 -1.80
N ILE A 230 4.31 -3.70 -1.74
CA ILE A 230 5.35 -3.47 -2.76
C ILE A 230 6.34 -4.63 -2.76
N ILE A 231 6.84 -5.00 -1.59
CA ILE A 231 7.80 -6.11 -1.43
C ILE A 231 7.15 -7.40 -1.95
N GLU A 232 5.93 -7.70 -1.53
CA GLU A 232 5.21 -8.91 -1.93
C GLU A 232 4.97 -8.98 -3.45
N LYS A 233 4.55 -7.88 -4.09
CA LYS A 233 4.37 -7.84 -5.55
C LYS A 233 5.69 -8.03 -6.29
N ARG A 234 6.77 -7.41 -5.82
CA ARG A 234 8.12 -7.58 -6.40
C ARG A 234 8.58 -9.02 -6.24
N GLU A 235 8.45 -9.61 -5.06
CA GLU A 235 8.76 -11.02 -4.80
C GLU A 235 7.95 -11.94 -5.73
N ASN A 236 6.65 -11.72 -5.89
CA ASN A 236 5.80 -12.51 -6.76
C ASN A 236 6.18 -12.40 -8.25
N LYS A 237 6.70 -11.25 -8.70
CA LYS A 237 7.25 -11.10 -10.05
C LYS A 237 8.59 -11.82 -10.19
N ILE A 238 9.46 -11.71 -9.18
CA ILE A 238 10.79 -12.34 -9.14
C ILE A 238 10.66 -13.88 -9.12
N ARG A 239 9.72 -14.43 -8.35
CA ARG A 239 9.43 -15.88 -8.28
C ARG A 239 9.05 -16.51 -9.62
N LYS A 240 8.68 -15.71 -10.62
CA LYS A 240 8.32 -16.17 -11.97
C LYS A 240 9.52 -16.18 -12.94
N LEU A 241 10.69 -15.68 -12.52
CA LEU A 241 11.89 -15.65 -13.35
C LEU A 241 12.63 -16.98 -13.27
N SER A 242 13.30 -17.38 -14.37
CA SER A 242 14.23 -18.51 -14.35
C SER A 242 15.54 -18.14 -13.65
N ASP A 243 16.30 -19.15 -13.23
CA ASP A 243 17.60 -18.95 -12.61
C ASP A 243 18.57 -18.21 -13.55
N GLU A 244 18.57 -18.47 -14.86
CA GLU A 244 19.41 -17.71 -15.80
C GLU A 244 19.02 -16.23 -15.85
N GLN A 245 17.71 -15.93 -15.81
CA GLN A 245 17.22 -14.55 -15.78
C GLN A 245 17.61 -13.84 -14.48
N LEU A 246 17.54 -14.53 -13.34
CA LEU A 246 17.98 -13.99 -12.05
C LEU A 246 19.49 -13.69 -12.05
N ILE A 247 20.32 -14.61 -12.52
CA ILE A 247 21.78 -14.44 -12.60
C ILE A 247 22.14 -13.25 -13.49
N LYS A 248 21.48 -13.12 -14.66
CA LYS A 248 21.68 -11.97 -15.55
C LYS A 248 21.28 -10.65 -14.89
N ASN A 249 20.17 -10.64 -14.15
CA ASN A 249 19.72 -9.44 -13.43
C ASN A 249 20.66 -9.07 -12.28
N ILE A 250 21.20 -10.06 -11.55
CA ILE A 250 22.18 -9.83 -10.48
C ILE A 250 23.46 -9.21 -11.05
N ALA A 251 23.97 -9.73 -12.16
CA ALA A 251 25.18 -9.22 -12.81
C ALA A 251 25.05 -7.75 -13.26
N ASN A 252 23.84 -7.34 -13.64
CA ASN A 252 23.54 -5.96 -14.07
C ASN A 252 23.07 -5.06 -12.91
N SER A 253 22.94 -5.59 -11.69
CA SER A 253 22.46 -4.82 -10.54
C SER A 253 23.61 -4.08 -9.84
N ARG A 254 23.32 -2.87 -9.33
CA ARG A 254 24.26 -2.14 -8.45
C ARG A 254 24.49 -2.96 -7.17
N LYS A 255 25.75 -3.08 -6.73
CA LYS A 255 26.13 -3.81 -5.49
C LYS A 255 25.74 -3.10 -4.18
N VAL A 256 25.02 -1.98 -4.25
CA VAL A 256 24.63 -1.19 -3.08
C VAL A 256 23.18 -1.46 -2.74
N SER A 257 22.92 -1.89 -1.50
CA SER A 257 21.56 -2.15 -1.02
C SER A 257 20.83 -0.85 -0.69
N SER A 258 19.59 -0.69 -1.20
CA SER A 258 18.72 0.40 -0.79
C SER A 258 18.26 0.16 0.66
N LYS A 259 18.47 1.12 1.56
CA LYS A 259 18.01 1.06 2.94
C LYS A 259 16.81 1.97 3.12
N ARG A 260 15.75 1.51 3.78
CA ARG A 260 14.60 2.34 4.14
C ARG A 260 14.37 2.25 5.65
N ASN A 261 14.37 3.38 6.35
CA ASN A 261 14.05 3.40 7.76
C ASN A 261 12.54 3.22 7.94
N VAL A 262 12.19 2.31 8.84
CA VAL A 262 10.83 2.01 9.26
C VAL A 262 10.78 2.24 10.77
N GLU A 263 10.11 3.30 11.20
CA GLU A 263 9.80 3.49 12.61
C GLU A 263 8.60 2.59 12.96
N THR A 264 8.85 1.50 13.66
CA THR A 264 7.81 0.67 14.28
C THR A 264 7.39 1.25 15.62
N THR A 265 6.08 1.38 15.86
CA THR A 265 5.55 1.59 17.21
C THR A 265 5.77 0.32 18.02
N THR A 266 6.66 0.38 19.01
CA THR A 266 6.89 -0.73 19.95
C THR A 266 6.11 -0.45 21.22
N TYR A 267 5.18 -1.33 21.57
CA TYR A 267 4.51 -1.28 22.87
C TYR A 267 5.51 -1.75 23.94
N GLU A 268 5.66 -0.95 25.01
CA GLU A 268 6.39 -1.38 26.20
C GLU A 268 5.59 -2.50 26.87
N ARG A 269 6.17 -3.70 26.90
CA ARG A 269 5.53 -4.88 27.48
C ARG A 269 5.87 -4.98 28.97
N ASN A 270 4.90 -5.39 29.77
CA ASN A 270 5.11 -5.66 31.18
C ASN A 270 6.08 -6.84 31.35
N GLN A 271 7.27 -6.56 31.87
CA GLN A 271 8.33 -7.55 32.04
C GLN A 271 7.93 -8.68 33.01
N HIS A 272 7.03 -8.41 33.96
CA HIS A 272 6.52 -9.44 34.86
C HIS A 272 5.65 -10.47 34.13
N VAL A 273 4.81 -10.02 33.19
CA VAL A 273 3.96 -10.90 32.36
C VAL A 273 4.83 -11.76 31.44
N VAL A 274 5.87 -11.17 30.86
CA VAL A 274 6.84 -11.88 30.00
C VAL A 274 7.59 -12.96 30.77
N GLU A 275 8.14 -12.61 31.94
CA GLU A 275 8.88 -13.55 32.78
C GLU A 275 7.97 -14.67 33.31
N TYR A 276 6.75 -14.35 33.73
CA TYR A 276 5.77 -15.34 34.16
C TYR A 276 5.48 -16.37 33.07
N ALA A 277 5.19 -15.92 31.85
CA ALA A 277 4.89 -16.82 30.72
C ALA A 277 6.06 -17.78 30.42
N LYS A 278 7.31 -17.28 30.48
CA LYS A 278 8.51 -18.12 30.28
C LYS A 278 8.68 -19.18 31.37
N ARG A 279 8.40 -18.83 32.63
CA ARG A 279 8.46 -19.78 33.75
C ARG A 279 7.35 -20.83 33.67
N ARG A 280 6.12 -20.40 33.36
CA ARG A 280 4.97 -21.28 33.14
C ARG A 280 5.25 -22.34 32.09
N ALA A 281 5.88 -21.93 30.99
CA ALA A 281 6.26 -22.79 29.87
C ALA A 281 7.36 -23.82 30.19
N LYS A 282 8.12 -23.66 31.29
CA LYS A 282 9.15 -24.61 31.75
C LYS A 282 10.11 -25.07 30.64
N GLY A 283 10.49 -24.14 29.76
CA GLY A 283 11.41 -24.39 28.65
C GLY A 283 10.79 -25.03 27.40
N LYS A 284 9.48 -25.30 27.39
CA LYS A 284 8.76 -25.86 26.23
C LYS A 284 7.90 -24.81 25.55
N CYS A 285 7.80 -24.89 24.23
CA CYS A 285 6.89 -24.04 23.45
C CYS A 285 5.43 -24.36 23.80
N GLU A 286 4.63 -23.36 24.15
CA GLU A 286 3.23 -23.58 24.53
C GLU A 286 2.31 -23.90 23.33
N LEU A 287 2.80 -23.74 22.09
CA LEU A 287 2.05 -24.11 20.87
C LEU A 287 2.42 -25.50 20.35
N CYS A 288 3.70 -25.74 20.05
CA CYS A 288 4.15 -27.03 19.50
C CYS A 288 4.57 -28.04 20.56
N GLU A 289 4.70 -27.63 21.82
CA GLU A 289 5.02 -28.49 22.98
C GLU A 289 6.43 -29.11 22.99
N GLU A 290 7.23 -28.80 21.96
CA GLU A 290 8.65 -29.11 21.88
C GLU A 290 9.50 -28.23 22.80
N GLU A 291 10.66 -28.75 23.20
CA GLU A 291 11.69 -28.01 23.93
C GLU A 291 12.15 -26.76 23.17
N ALA A 292 12.59 -25.73 23.90
CA ALA A 292 13.20 -24.56 23.30
C ALA A 292 14.39 -24.98 22.41
N PRO A 293 14.52 -24.41 21.20
CA PRO A 293 15.48 -24.91 20.22
C PRO A 293 16.94 -24.66 20.59
N PHE A 294 17.19 -23.75 21.53
CA PHE A 294 18.53 -23.45 22.05
C PHE A 294 18.43 -22.72 23.39
N LEU A 295 19.58 -22.59 24.06
CA LEU A 295 19.72 -21.84 25.31
C LEU A 295 20.30 -20.44 25.06
N THR A 296 19.96 -19.49 25.92
CA THR A 296 20.62 -18.19 26.00
C THR A 296 22.05 -18.33 26.50
N LYS A 297 22.82 -17.24 26.44
CA LYS A 297 24.17 -17.18 27.06
C LYS A 297 24.14 -17.54 28.55
N ASP A 298 23.04 -17.23 29.23
CA ASP A 298 22.82 -17.51 30.65
C ASP A 298 22.21 -18.91 30.90
N LYS A 299 22.30 -19.80 29.90
CA LYS A 299 21.81 -21.20 29.93
C LYS A 299 20.30 -21.34 30.17
N GLN A 300 19.51 -20.32 29.84
CA GLN A 300 18.05 -20.38 29.94
C GLN A 300 17.43 -20.81 28.60
N PRO A 301 16.33 -21.59 28.59
CA PRO A 301 15.59 -21.91 27.36
C PRO A 301 15.17 -20.65 26.59
N TYR A 302 15.47 -20.58 25.29
CA TYR A 302 15.06 -19.44 24.46
C TYR A 302 13.61 -19.58 23.98
N LEU A 303 12.72 -18.80 24.60
CA LEU A 303 11.32 -18.64 24.20
C LEU A 303 10.96 -17.15 24.05
N GLU A 304 10.11 -16.85 23.08
CA GLU A 304 9.58 -15.51 22.79
C GLU A 304 8.13 -15.43 23.24
N VAL A 305 7.77 -14.37 23.97
CA VAL A 305 6.40 -14.19 24.45
C VAL A 305 5.56 -13.48 23.39
N HIS A 306 4.43 -14.09 23.06
CA HIS A 306 3.45 -13.65 22.07
C HIS A 306 2.11 -13.35 22.74
N HIS A 307 1.47 -12.24 22.39
CA HIS A 307 0.08 -12.02 22.78
C HIS A 307 -0.85 -12.82 21.87
N ILE A 308 -1.71 -13.67 22.43
CA ILE A 308 -2.63 -14.52 21.66
C ILE A 308 -3.62 -13.64 20.88
N GLN A 309 -4.22 -12.66 21.55
CA GLN A 309 -4.84 -11.50 20.92
C GLN A 309 -3.84 -10.35 20.94
N TRP A 310 -3.46 -9.86 19.75
CA TRP A 310 -2.45 -8.81 19.64
C TRP A 310 -2.87 -7.52 20.34
N LEU A 311 -1.91 -6.84 20.97
CA LEU A 311 -2.11 -5.51 21.57
C LEU A 311 -2.68 -4.49 20.56
N SER A 312 -2.23 -4.53 19.30
CA SER A 312 -2.76 -3.66 18.23
C SER A 312 -4.23 -3.93 17.88
N ASN A 313 -4.75 -5.10 18.24
CA ASN A 313 -6.13 -5.53 18.02
C ASN A 313 -6.92 -5.54 19.34
N GLY A 314 -6.52 -4.69 20.30
CA GLY A 314 -7.20 -4.52 21.58
C GLY A 314 -6.98 -5.64 22.59
N GLY A 315 -5.98 -6.52 22.37
CA GLY A 315 -5.61 -7.53 23.36
C GLY A 315 -4.97 -6.91 24.60
N GLU A 316 -5.14 -7.56 25.74
CA GLU A 316 -4.58 -7.11 27.02
C GLU A 316 -3.15 -7.62 27.22
N ASP A 317 -2.32 -6.84 27.93
CA ASP A 317 -1.00 -7.28 28.37
C ASP A 317 -1.12 -8.07 29.70
N SER A 318 -1.76 -9.24 29.63
CA SER A 318 -2.09 -10.07 30.80
C SER A 318 -1.61 -11.51 30.64
N ILE A 319 -1.41 -12.18 31.78
CA ILE A 319 -0.94 -13.58 31.84
C ILE A 319 -1.86 -14.58 31.12
N THR A 320 -3.15 -14.24 30.97
CA THR A 320 -4.16 -15.03 30.25
C THR A 320 -4.16 -14.78 28.75
N ASN A 321 -3.49 -13.74 28.27
CA ASN A 321 -3.44 -13.37 26.85
C ASN A 321 -2.02 -13.48 26.27
N VAL A 322 -1.07 -14.11 26.97
CA VAL A 322 0.29 -14.33 26.47
C VAL A 322 0.68 -15.79 26.48
N ALA A 323 1.49 -16.20 25.51
CA ALA A 323 2.09 -17.52 25.44
C ALA A 323 3.60 -17.43 25.13
N ALA A 324 4.40 -18.31 25.74
CA ALA A 324 5.83 -18.45 25.45
C ALA A 324 6.04 -19.48 24.33
N LEU A 325 6.61 -19.02 23.22
CA LEU A 325 6.71 -19.77 21.97
C LEU A 325 8.17 -19.92 21.53
N CYS A 326 8.49 -21.02 20.84
CA CYS A 326 9.76 -21.10 20.11
C CYS A 326 9.75 -20.09 18.94
N PRO A 327 10.93 -19.68 18.42
CA PRO A 327 11.06 -18.72 17.32
C PRO A 327 10.22 -19.10 16.08
N ASN A 328 10.14 -20.39 15.76
CA ASN A 328 9.38 -20.89 14.61
C ASN A 328 7.87 -20.69 14.82
N CYS A 329 7.34 -21.11 15.97
CA CYS A 329 5.94 -20.92 16.32
C CYS A 329 5.58 -19.45 16.48
N HIS A 330 6.46 -18.65 17.09
CA HIS A 330 6.27 -17.22 17.20
C HIS A 330 6.18 -16.55 15.82
N ARG A 331 7.07 -16.90 14.89
CA ARG A 331 7.01 -16.41 13.51
C ARG A 331 5.77 -16.90 12.77
N LYS A 332 5.36 -18.15 12.97
CA LYS A 332 4.12 -18.72 12.42
C LYS A 332 2.89 -17.92 12.86
N MET A 333 2.80 -17.59 14.15
CA MET A 333 1.70 -16.76 14.68
C MET A 333 1.65 -15.38 14.02
N HIS A 334 2.79 -14.69 13.89
CA HIS A 334 2.86 -13.39 13.20
C HIS A 334 2.55 -13.47 11.69
N ALA A 335 2.88 -14.58 11.04
CA ALA A 335 2.79 -14.72 9.60
C ALA A 335 1.43 -15.25 9.12
N LEU A 336 0.82 -16.17 9.88
CA LEU A 336 -0.37 -16.92 9.46
C LEU A 336 -1.62 -16.62 10.30
N ASP A 337 -1.45 -16.22 11.55
CA ASP A 337 -2.54 -15.85 12.48
C ASP A 337 -3.72 -16.84 12.53
N LEU A 338 -3.43 -18.15 12.52
CA LEU A 338 -4.45 -19.19 12.39
C LEU A 338 -5.29 -19.35 13.67
N GLU A 339 -6.62 -19.37 13.52
CA GLU A 339 -7.56 -19.54 14.64
C GLU A 339 -7.37 -20.86 15.41
N ILE A 340 -6.93 -21.92 14.73
CA ILE A 340 -6.62 -23.20 15.39
C ILE A 340 -5.45 -23.09 16.37
N ASP A 341 -4.42 -22.31 16.02
CA ASP A 341 -3.25 -22.10 16.88
C ASP A 341 -3.64 -21.20 18.08
N LYS A 342 -4.44 -20.15 17.84
CA LYS A 342 -4.97 -19.29 18.92
C LYS A 342 -5.83 -20.08 19.89
N SER A 343 -6.71 -20.95 19.40
CA SER A 343 -7.58 -21.79 20.23
C SER A 343 -6.77 -22.71 21.13
N LYS A 344 -5.75 -23.39 20.57
CA LYS A 344 -4.83 -24.24 21.34
C LYS A 344 -4.11 -23.45 22.43
N LEU A 345 -3.63 -22.24 22.12
CA LEU A 345 -2.97 -21.38 23.11
C LEU A 345 -3.92 -20.90 24.19
N ASN A 346 -5.14 -20.50 23.84
CA ASN A 346 -6.17 -20.09 24.80
C ASN A 346 -6.53 -21.20 25.78
N GLU A 347 -6.61 -22.45 25.33
CA GLU A 347 -6.79 -23.61 26.21
C GLU A 347 -5.58 -23.81 27.13
N LYS A 348 -4.37 -23.74 26.57
CA LYS A 348 -3.11 -23.92 27.32
C LYS A 348 -2.97 -22.92 28.47
N VAL A 349 -3.25 -21.63 28.21
CA VAL A 349 -3.08 -20.57 29.20
C VAL A 349 -4.20 -20.51 30.24
N LYS A 350 -5.38 -21.07 29.95
CA LYS A 350 -6.50 -21.17 30.92
C LYS A 350 -6.33 -22.32 31.90
N GLY A 351 -5.66 -23.40 31.50
CA GLY A 351 -5.48 -24.60 32.32
C GLY A 351 -4.77 -24.36 33.65
N ASP A 352 -3.89 -23.35 33.73
CA ASP A 352 -3.04 -23.10 34.91
C ASP A 352 -3.68 -22.20 35.99
N PHE A 353 -4.97 -21.82 35.86
CA PHE A 353 -5.69 -20.98 36.84
C PHE A 353 -6.76 -21.73 37.64
N ASN A 354 -6.89 -23.05 37.44
CA ASN A 354 -7.87 -23.89 38.12
C ASN A 354 -7.26 -24.84 39.17
N ASP A 355 -5.98 -24.68 39.51
CA ASP A 355 -5.27 -25.46 40.54
C ASP A 355 -5.03 -24.66 41.83
#